data_AF-A0A3N6ATC9-F1
#
_entry.id   AF-A0A3N6ATC9-F1
#
_cell.length_a   1.000
_cell.length_b   1.000
_cell.length_c   1.000
_cell.angle_alpha   90.00
_cell.angle_beta   90.00
_cell.angle_gamma   90.00
#
_symmetry.space_group_name_H-M   'P 1'
#
loop_
_entity.id
_entity.type
_entity.pdbx_description
1 polymer ?
#
loop_
_entity_poly.entity_id
_entity_poly.type
_entity_poly.pdbx_seq_one_letter_code
_entity_poly.pdbx_strand_id
1 'polypeptide(L)' 'MKKVLITGASGFLGWSLCRKAREHWEVIGLCHT' A
#
# COMPACT_ATOMS: atom_id res chain seq x y z
N MET A 1 -13.29 -8.73 -5.72
CA MET A 1 -12.49 -7.57 -5.24
C MET A 1 -11.03 -7.82 -5.58
N LYS A 2 -10.30 -6.82 -6.10
CA LYS A 2 -8.89 -6.96 -6.44
C LYS A 2 -8.03 -6.53 -5.24
N LYS A 3 -7.01 -7.32 -4.89
CA LYS A 3 -6.09 -7.02 -3.78
C LYS A 3 -4.72 -6.59 -4.32
N VAL A 4 -4.01 -5.75 -3.57
CA VAL A 4 -2.65 -5.33 -3.89
C VAL A 4 -1.75 -5.42 -2.66
N LEU A 5 -0.55 -5.97 -2.85
CA LEU A 5 0.50 -6.00 -1.83
C LEU A 5 1.48 -4.87 -2.11
N ILE A 6 1.71 -4.01 -1.11
CA ILE A 6 2.68 -2.91 -1.18
C ILE A 6 3.78 -3.17 -0.16
N THR A 7 5.01 -3.40 -0.62
CA THR A 7 6.19 -3.50 0.23
C THR A 7 6.80 -2.11 0.47
N GLY A 8 7.44 -1.91 1.63
CA GLY A 8 7.92 -0.58 2.02
C GLY A 8 6.77 0.41 2.27
N ALA A 9 5.61 -0.07 2.72
CA ALA A 9 4.38 0.71 2.84
C ALA A 9 4.48 1.89 3.83
N SER A 10 5.46 1.87 4.75
CA SER A 10 5.75 2.96 5.68
C SER A 10 6.65 4.06 5.09
N GLY A 11 7.36 3.80 3.98
CA GLY A 11 8.21 4.77 3.33
C GLY A 11 7.41 5.86 2.61
N PHE A 12 8.05 6.97 2.25
CA PHE A 12 7.40 8.11 1.58
C PHE A 12 6.57 7.69 0.35
N LEU A 13 7.18 6.89 -0.54
CA LEU A 13 6.48 6.40 -1.74
C LEU A 13 5.43 5.35 -1.39
N GLY A 14 5.75 4.39 -0.53
CA GLY A 14 4.83 3.32 -0.13
C GLY A 14 3.56 3.87 0.53
N TRP A 15 3.70 4.88 1.39
CA TRP A 15 2.58 5.54 2.04
C TRP A 15 1.69 6.28 1.04
N SER A 16 2.29 7.04 0.12
CA SER A 16 1.57 7.76 -0.94
C SER A 16 0.80 6.78 -1.85
N LEU A 17 1.45 5.67 -2.21
CA LEU A 17 0.88 4.62 -3.05
C LEU A 17 -0.26 3.88 -2.33
N CYS A 18 -0.11 3.54 -1.05
CA CYS A 18 -1.18 2.96 -0.25
C CYS A 18 -2.42 3.84 -0.24
N ARG A 19 -2.23 5.16 -0.11
CA ARG A 19 -3.34 6.11 -0.06
C ARG A 19 -4.14 6.13 -1.37
N LYS A 20 -3.45 6.15 -2.51
CA LYS A 20 -4.09 6.15 -3.84
C LYS A 20 -4.64 4.79 -4.24
N ALA A 21 -3.96 3.70 -3.88
CA ALA A 21 -4.39 2.34 -4.23
C ALA A 21 -5.68 1.91 -3.52
N ARG A 22 -5.98 2.45 -2.33
CA ARG A 22 -7.23 2.19 -1.61
C ARG A 22 -8.50 2.60 -2.36
N GLU A 23 -8.40 3.48 -3.35
CA GLU A 23 -9.53 3.92 -4.19
C GLU A 23 -10.03 2.81 -5.12
N HIS A 24 -9.18 1.82 -5.43
CA HIS A 24 -9.46 0.80 -6.45
C HIS A 24 -9.21 -0.65 -5.97
N TRP A 25 -8.39 -0.83 -4.93
CA TRP A 25 -7.96 -2.13 -4.44
C TRP A 25 -8.03 -2.24 -2.91
N GLU A 26 -8.21 -3.47 -2.44
CA GLU A 26 -7.94 -3.81 -1.04
C GLU A 26 -6.41 -3.84 -0.83
N VAL A 27 -5.89 -2.90 -0.04
CA VAL A 27 -4.44 -2.71 0.14
C VAL A 27 -3.93 -3.51 1.34
N ILE A 28 -2.90 -4.33 1.10
CA ILE A 28 -2.10 -5.00 2.13
C ILE A 28 -0.72 -4.36 2.13
N GLY A 29 -0.34 -3.72 3.23
CA GLY A 29 0.96 -3.05 3.39
C GLY A 29 1.93 -3.90 4.20
N LEU A 30 3.15 -4.09 3.68
CA LEU A 30 4.28 -4.64 4.43
C LEU A 30 5.26 -3.51 4.77
N CYS A 31 5.57 -3.39 6.05
CA CYS A 31 6.54 -2.46 6.61
C CYS A 31 7.61 -3.26 7.35
N HIS A 32 8.84 -2.76 7.34
CA HIS A 32 9.92 -3.23 8.21
C HIS A 32 10.13 -2.17 9.30
N THR A 33 10.38 -2.63 10.53
CA THR A 33 10.70 -1.78 11.68
C THR A 33 12.20 -1.74 11.88
#